data_AF-A0A3N5FYP7-F1
#
_entry.id   AF-A0A3N5FYP7-F1
#
_cell.length_a   1.000
_cell.length_b   1.000
_cell.length_c   1.000
_cell.angle_alpha   90.00
_cell.angle_beta   90.00
_cell.angle_gamma   90.00
#
_symmetry.space_group_name_H-M   'P 1'
#
loop_
_entity.id
_entity.type
_entity.pdbx_description
1 polymer ?
#
loop_
_entity_poly.entity_id
_entity_poly.type
_entity_poly.pdbx_seq_one_letter_code
_entity_poly.pdbx_strand_id
1 'polypeptide(L)'
;MTISNSSPRISTEKLAHILAAWGLALLISDLPDVLWNAVTGNVPGWLFWAKVGVLGAALALCLLWKRLRPLWQFAVVMLAFYLALAVTARIRNGDWWQILFNGENVSFGWGFLGIYILDTAVALTVLLMLWLIHRQRSAFYFTQGQLDAPL
;
A
#
# COMPACT_ATOMS: atom_id res chain seq x y z
N MET A 1 -31.65 -38.52 -14.34
CA MET A 1 -30.94 -37.69 -13.33
C MET A 1 -29.92 -36.86 -14.07
N THR A 2 -30.23 -35.61 -14.41
CA THR A 2 -29.39 -34.75 -15.26
C THR A 2 -28.97 -33.55 -14.42
N ILE A 3 -27.69 -33.50 -14.03
CA ILE A 3 -27.12 -32.41 -13.25
C ILE A 3 -26.92 -31.23 -14.20
N SER A 4 -27.82 -30.24 -14.11
CA SER A 4 -27.66 -28.94 -14.76
C SER A 4 -26.49 -28.21 -14.13
N ASN A 5 -25.31 -28.27 -14.77
CA ASN A 5 -24.17 -27.41 -14.44
C ASN A 5 -24.51 -25.95 -14.80
N SER A 6 -25.15 -25.25 -13.88
CA SER A 6 -25.27 -23.79 -13.94
C SER A 6 -23.89 -23.19 -13.68
N SER A 7 -23.08 -23.04 -14.73
CA SER A 7 -21.88 -22.21 -14.68
C SER A 7 -22.25 -20.83 -14.11
N PRO A 8 -21.54 -20.32 -13.09
CA PRO A 8 -21.80 -18.98 -12.58
C PRO A 8 -21.46 -17.98 -13.69
N ARG A 9 -22.48 -17.48 -14.40
CA ARG A 9 -22.31 -16.36 -15.33
C ARG A 9 -21.99 -15.13 -14.50
N ILE A 10 -20.71 -14.80 -14.39
CA ILE A 10 -20.28 -13.53 -13.82
C ILE A 10 -20.95 -12.45 -14.68
N SER A 11 -21.78 -11.61 -14.06
CA SER A 11 -22.43 -10.51 -14.78
C SER A 11 -21.36 -9.58 -15.36
N THR A 12 -21.62 -9.01 -16.53
CA THR A 12 -20.73 -8.02 -17.19
C THR A 12 -20.34 -6.90 -16.24
N GLU A 13 -21.25 -6.47 -15.36
CA GLU A 13 -20.96 -5.49 -14.32
C GLU A 13 -19.93 -5.99 -13.29
N LYS A 14 -20.05 -7.24 -12.82
CA LYS A 14 -19.07 -7.83 -11.89
C LYS A 14 -17.70 -7.99 -12.56
N LEU A 15 -17.67 -8.40 -13.83
CA LEU A 15 -16.43 -8.47 -14.61
C LEU A 15 -15.77 -7.10 -14.76
N ALA A 16 -16.53 -6.05 -15.07
CA ALA A 16 -16.00 -4.68 -15.18
C ALA A 16 -15.40 -4.19 -13.85
N HIS A 17 -16.03 -4.50 -12.71
CA HIS A 17 -15.50 -4.17 -11.39
C HIS A 17 -14.22 -4.93 -11.07
N ILE A 18 -14.18 -6.24 -11.37
CA ILE A 18 -13.00 -7.06 -11.16
C ILE A 18 -11.86 -6.56 -12.04
N LEU A 19 -12.11 -6.26 -13.31
CA LEU A 19 -11.13 -5.69 -14.23
C LEU A 19 -10.62 -4.32 -13.78
N ALA A 20 -11.50 -3.45 -13.27
CA ALA A 20 -11.07 -2.16 -12.73
C ALA A 20 -10.20 -2.33 -11.48
N ALA A 21 -10.56 -3.24 -10.58
CA ALA A 21 -9.76 -3.55 -9.40
C ALA A 21 -8.40 -4.17 -9.77
N TRP A 22 -8.37 -5.08 -10.73
CA TRP A 22 -7.15 -5.67 -11.27
C TRP A 22 -6.28 -4.65 -11.99
N GLY A 23 -6.89 -3.80 -12.82
CA GLY A 23 -6.20 -2.72 -13.51
C GLY A 23 -5.55 -1.77 -12.52
N LEU A 24 -6.28 -1.37 -11.47
CA LEU A 24 -5.74 -0.54 -10.41
C LEU A 24 -4.61 -1.22 -9.63
N ALA A 25 -4.77 -2.50 -9.29
CA ALA A 25 -3.74 -3.28 -8.60
C ALA A 25 -2.46 -3.42 -9.44
N LEU A 26 -2.60 -3.69 -10.75
CA LEU A 26 -1.47 -3.78 -11.68
C LEU A 26 -0.80 -2.43 -11.90
N LEU A 27 -1.58 -1.34 -11.93
CA LEU A 27 -1.07 0.02 -12.11
C LEU A 27 -0.31 0.53 -10.87
N ILE A 28 -0.72 0.10 -9.67
CA ILE A 28 -0.04 0.42 -8.41
C ILE A 28 1.21 -0.46 -8.18
N SER A 29 1.23 -1.66 -8.77
CA SER A 29 2.35 -2.60 -8.70
C SER A 29 3.65 -2.00 -9.25
N ASP A 30 4.77 -2.70 -9.08
CA ASP A 30 6.07 -2.36 -9.68
C ASP A 30 6.12 -2.68 -11.18
N LEU A 31 5.04 -3.25 -11.73
CA LEU A 31 4.91 -3.60 -13.13
C LEU A 31 5.13 -2.41 -14.09
N PRO A 32 4.56 -1.22 -13.87
CA PRO A 32 4.83 -0.05 -14.70
C PRO A 32 6.29 0.39 -14.65
N ASP A 33 6.95 0.36 -13.48
CA ASP A 33 8.35 0.76 -13.34
C ASP A 33 9.27 -0.23 -14.01
N VAL A 34 9.02 -1.53 -13.88
CA VAL A 34 9.78 -2.59 -14.55
C VAL A 34 9.62 -2.48 -16.06
N LEU A 35 8.40 -2.25 -16.56
CA LEU A 35 8.18 -2.02 -17.99
C LEU A 35 8.95 -0.79 -18.49
N TRP A 36 8.89 0.31 -17.72
CA TRP A 36 9.56 1.55 -18.10
C TRP A 36 11.09 1.40 -18.06
N ASN A 37 11.60 0.70 -17.07
CA ASN A 37 13.01 0.38 -16.93
C ASN A 37 13.48 -0.55 -18.07
N ALA A 38 12.68 -1.54 -18.46
CA ALA A 38 13.00 -2.43 -19.57
C ALA A 38 13.05 -1.70 -20.92
N VAL A 39 12.20 -0.69 -21.12
CA VAL A 39 12.14 0.09 -22.36
C VAL A 39 13.18 1.21 -22.41
N THR A 40 13.42 1.90 -21.29
CA THR A 40 14.20 3.15 -21.26
C THR A 40 15.55 3.00 -20.56
N GLY A 41 15.80 1.89 -19.86
CA GLY A 41 17.01 1.65 -19.07
C GLY A 41 17.12 2.50 -17.79
N ASN A 42 16.12 3.32 -17.48
CA ASN A 42 16.06 4.15 -16.29
C ASN A 42 14.60 4.38 -15.87
N VAL A 43 14.36 4.49 -14.56
CA VAL A 43 13.05 4.83 -13.98
C VAL A 43 12.96 6.34 -13.79
N PRO A 44 12.11 7.06 -14.54
CA PRO A 44 12.01 8.50 -14.41
C PRO A 44 11.45 8.92 -13.04
N GLY A 45 12.03 9.94 -12.42
CA GLY A 45 11.55 10.44 -11.11
C GLY A 45 10.11 10.98 -11.12
N TRP A 46 9.56 11.34 -12.29
CA TRP A 46 8.15 11.75 -12.43
C TRP A 46 7.17 10.56 -12.31
N LEU A 47 7.63 9.33 -12.60
CA LEU A 47 6.80 8.12 -12.55
C LEU A 47 6.31 7.86 -11.12
N PHE A 48 7.16 8.11 -10.13
CA PHE A 48 6.82 8.05 -8.71
C PHE A 48 5.65 8.98 -8.36
N TRP A 49 5.72 10.26 -8.80
CA TRP A 49 4.64 11.22 -8.55
C TRP A 49 3.37 10.90 -9.34
N ALA A 50 3.51 10.32 -10.54
CA ALA A 50 2.37 9.83 -11.31
C ALA A 50 1.64 8.71 -10.54
N LYS A 51 2.35 7.76 -9.93
CA LYS A 51 1.75 6.75 -9.05
C LYS A 51 1.02 7.35 -7.85
N VAL A 52 1.64 8.32 -7.17
CA VAL A 52 1.00 9.04 -6.05
C VAL A 52 -0.29 9.73 -6.51
N GLY A 53 -0.28 10.35 -7.70
CA GLY A 53 -1.46 10.97 -8.31
C GLY A 53 -2.56 9.95 -8.64
N VAL A 54 -2.20 8.81 -9.22
CA VAL A 54 -3.13 7.70 -9.49
C VAL A 54 -3.74 7.17 -8.19
N LEU A 55 -2.94 6.97 -7.15
CA LEU A 55 -3.41 6.55 -5.82
C LEU A 55 -4.37 7.58 -5.21
N GLY A 56 -4.07 8.87 -5.33
CA GLY A 56 -4.96 9.95 -4.89
C GLY A 56 -6.29 9.97 -5.66
N ALA A 57 -6.25 9.82 -6.98
CA ALA A 57 -7.44 9.74 -7.83
C ALA A 57 -8.27 8.49 -7.51
N ALA A 58 -7.63 7.34 -7.31
CA ALA A 58 -8.29 6.10 -6.93
C ALA A 58 -8.92 6.20 -5.54
N LEU A 59 -8.25 6.85 -4.58
CA LEU A 59 -8.80 7.13 -3.27
C LEU A 59 -10.04 8.03 -3.37
N ALA A 60 -9.97 9.12 -4.14
CA ALA A 60 -11.12 9.98 -4.41
C ALA A 60 -12.28 9.18 -5.04
N LEU A 61 -11.99 8.35 -6.03
CA LEU A 61 -12.99 7.51 -6.70
C LEU A 61 -13.62 6.49 -5.73
N CYS A 62 -12.82 5.86 -4.86
CA CYS A 62 -13.30 4.95 -3.81
C CYS A 62 -14.15 5.66 -2.74
N LEU A 63 -13.86 6.93 -2.43
CA LEU A 63 -14.64 7.75 -1.50
C LEU A 63 -15.97 8.22 -2.13
N LEU A 64 -15.96 8.60 -3.41
CA LEU A 64 -17.15 9.04 -4.14
C LEU A 64 -18.09 7.87 -4.47
N TRP A 65 -17.56 6.66 -4.75
CA TRP A 65 -18.37 5.47 -5.01
C TRP A 65 -18.53 4.55 -3.80
N LYS A 66 -19.75 4.51 -3.24
CA LYS A 66 -20.13 3.59 -2.13
C LYS A 66 -19.80 2.11 -2.41
N ARG A 67 -19.71 1.71 -3.68
CA ARG A 67 -19.43 0.33 -4.10
C ARG A 67 -17.94 -0.04 -4.08
N LEU A 68 -17.04 0.94 -4.23
CA LEU A 68 -15.58 0.77 -4.13
C LEU A 68 -15.04 1.16 -2.75
N ARG A 69 -15.92 1.65 -1.86
CA ARG A 69 -15.59 2.00 -0.48
C ARG A 69 -14.71 0.94 0.22
N PRO A 70 -14.90 -0.39 0.13
CA PRO A 70 -14.00 -1.32 0.82
C PRO A 70 -12.50 -1.16 0.46
N LEU A 71 -12.16 -0.62 -0.72
CA LEU A 71 -10.77 -0.41 -1.16
C LEU A 71 -10.16 0.91 -0.65
N TRP A 72 -10.92 1.80 0.01
CA TRP A 72 -10.39 3.08 0.49
C TRP A 72 -9.25 2.87 1.50
N GLN A 73 -9.34 1.82 2.32
CA GLN A 73 -8.33 1.50 3.34
C GLN A 73 -6.98 1.13 2.69
N PHE A 74 -7.02 0.28 1.66
CA PHE A 74 -5.83 -0.07 0.89
C PHE A 74 -5.21 1.16 0.22
N ALA A 75 -6.03 1.99 -0.43
CA ALA A 75 -5.57 3.19 -1.11
C ALA A 75 -4.95 4.20 -0.14
N VAL A 76 -5.53 4.42 1.04
CA VAL A 76 -4.96 5.30 2.07
C VAL A 76 -3.63 4.78 2.59
N VAL A 77 -3.56 3.48 2.92
CA VAL A 77 -2.32 2.88 3.45
C VAL A 77 -1.20 2.95 2.42
N MET A 78 -1.49 2.63 1.16
CA MET A 78 -0.52 2.73 0.07
C MET A 78 -0.10 4.19 -0.20
N LEU A 79 -1.04 5.13 -0.19
CA LEU A 79 -0.74 6.54 -0.35
C LEU A 79 0.16 7.05 0.79
N ALA A 80 -0.15 6.68 2.03
CA ALA A 80 0.66 7.03 3.19
C ALA A 80 2.07 6.43 3.10
N PHE A 81 2.19 5.18 2.65
CA PHE A 81 3.47 4.52 2.42
C PHE A 81 4.31 5.27 1.38
N TYR A 82 3.75 5.57 0.21
CA TYR A 82 4.45 6.32 -0.84
C TYR A 82 4.83 7.74 -0.37
N LEU A 83 3.95 8.44 0.35
CA LEU A 83 4.28 9.75 0.92
C LEU A 83 5.40 9.66 1.96
N ALA A 84 5.38 8.63 2.82
CA ALA A 84 6.44 8.40 3.79
C ALA A 84 7.79 8.16 3.08
N LEU A 85 7.81 7.35 2.02
CA LEU A 85 9.01 7.14 1.19
C LEU A 85 9.50 8.45 0.57
N ALA A 86 8.61 9.30 0.07
CA ALA A 86 8.98 10.60 -0.51
C ALA A 86 9.65 11.51 0.55
N VAL A 87 9.07 11.56 1.74
CA VAL A 87 9.59 12.35 2.86
C VAL A 87 10.93 11.80 3.34
N THR A 88 11.06 10.49 3.54
CA THR A 88 12.34 9.90 3.97
C THR A 88 13.42 10.03 2.92
N ALA A 89 13.10 9.95 1.63
CA ALA A 89 14.05 10.24 0.56
C ALA A 89 14.53 11.70 0.60
N ARG A 90 13.64 12.66 0.89
CA ARG A 90 14.02 14.08 1.07
C ARG A 90 14.88 14.28 2.30
N ILE A 91 14.56 13.63 3.42
CA ILE A 91 15.36 13.69 4.65
C ILE A 91 16.74 13.10 4.40
N ARG A 92 16.80 11.92 3.77
CA ARG A 92 18.05 11.22 3.46
C ARG A 92 18.98 12.06 2.59
N ASN A 93 18.43 12.77 1.60
CA ASN A 93 19.20 13.62 0.71
C ASN A 93 19.49 15.02 1.29
N GLY A 94 19.01 15.32 2.49
CA GLY A 94 19.29 16.58 3.16
C GLY A 94 20.73 16.63 3.68
N ASP A 95 21.36 17.80 3.55
CA ASP A 95 22.75 18.00 3.95
C ASP A 95 23.00 17.64 5.42
N TRP A 96 22.06 17.97 6.30
CA TRP A 96 22.16 17.64 7.73
C TRP A 96 22.21 16.13 8.00
N TRP A 97 21.44 15.33 7.25
CA TRP A 97 21.40 13.87 7.40
C TRP A 97 22.68 13.23 6.86
N GLN A 98 23.17 13.75 5.72
CA GLN A 98 24.42 13.31 5.12
C GLN A 98 25.62 13.63 6.02
N ILE A 99 25.67 14.80 6.65
CA ILE A 99 26.71 15.15 7.62
C ILE A 99 26.69 14.20 8.83
N LEU A 100 25.49 13.84 9.32
CA LEU A 100 25.35 13.03 10.52
C LEU A 100 25.69 11.54 10.30
N PHE A 101 25.32 10.97 9.15
CA PHE A 101 25.43 9.52 8.90
C PHE A 101 26.41 9.12 7.79
N ASN A 102 26.75 10.03 6.87
CA ASN A 102 27.57 9.76 5.68
C ASN A 102 28.80 10.68 5.59
N GLY A 103 29.16 11.37 6.68
CA GLY A 103 30.37 12.20 6.73
C GLY A 103 31.65 11.38 6.60
N GLU A 104 32.74 12.03 6.16
CA GLU A 104 34.05 11.44 5.86
C GLU A 104 34.66 10.60 7.00
N ASN A 105 34.26 10.86 8.25
CA ASN A 105 34.79 10.22 9.46
C ASN A 105 33.80 9.26 10.15
N VAL A 106 32.68 8.93 9.50
CA VAL A 106 31.60 8.15 10.13
C VAL A 106 31.86 6.65 9.94
N SER A 107 31.84 5.89 11.04
CA SER A 107 32.00 4.43 11.02
C SER A 107 30.92 3.76 10.16
N PHE A 108 31.28 2.70 9.43
CA PHE A 108 30.39 1.91 8.57
C PHE A 108 29.08 1.53 9.27
N GLY A 109 29.16 1.15 10.56
CA GLY A 109 27.97 0.79 11.36
C GLY A 109 26.99 1.95 11.56
N TRP A 110 27.50 3.18 11.67
CA TRP A 110 26.68 4.38 11.82
C TRP A 110 25.97 4.74 10.51
N GLY A 111 26.65 4.64 9.36
CA GLY A 111 26.02 4.85 8.06
C GLY A 111 24.89 3.86 7.79
N PHE A 112 25.08 2.59 8.16
CA PHE A 112 24.02 1.57 8.08
C PHE A 112 22.81 1.88 8.97
N LEU A 113 23.06 2.38 10.19
CA LEU A 113 22.01 2.75 11.13
C LEU A 113 21.12 3.87 10.57
N GLY A 114 21.72 4.85 9.88
CA GLY A 114 20.98 5.91 9.19
C GLY A 114 19.99 5.40 8.14
N ILE A 115 20.33 4.32 7.42
CA ILE A 115 19.40 3.72 6.44
C ILE A 115 18.23 3.04 7.17
N TYR A 116 18.51 2.22 8.18
CA TYR A 116 17.48 1.47 8.90
C TYR A 116 16.55 2.33 9.75
N ILE A 117 17.00 3.48 10.27
CA ILE A 117 16.14 4.41 11.01
C ILE A 117 14.99 4.91 10.13
N LEU A 118 15.32 5.32 8.89
CA LEU A 118 14.32 5.83 7.96
C LEU A 118 13.35 4.74 7.51
N ASP A 119 13.86 3.54 7.22
CA ASP A 119 13.00 2.40 6.87
C ASP A 119 12.07 2.01 8.02
N THR A 120 12.57 2.04 9.26
CA THR A 120 11.76 1.80 10.47
C THR A 120 10.70 2.89 10.62
N ALA A 121 11.03 4.16 10.36
CA ALA A 121 10.06 5.25 10.41
C ALA A 121 8.94 5.08 9.37
N VAL A 122 9.26 4.62 8.16
CA VAL A 122 8.26 4.27 7.14
C VAL A 122 7.36 3.13 7.64
N ALA A 123 7.95 2.05 8.16
CA ALA A 123 7.20 0.92 8.70
C ALA A 123 6.26 1.34 9.85
N LEU A 124 6.75 2.16 10.78
CA LEU A 124 5.95 2.72 11.88
C LEU A 124 4.81 3.59 11.36
N THR A 125 5.04 4.38 10.30
CA THR A 125 3.99 5.20 9.68
C THR A 125 2.88 4.33 9.11
N VAL A 126 3.23 3.23 8.42
CA VAL A 126 2.24 2.27 7.89
C VAL A 126 1.49 1.58 9.02
N LEU A 127 2.19 1.12 10.06
CA LEU A 127 1.58 0.50 11.24
C LEU A 127 0.62 1.46 11.94
N LEU A 128 1.01 2.72 12.09
CA LEU A 128 0.17 3.76 12.68
C LEU A 128 -1.09 4.01 11.83
N MET A 129 -0.96 4.03 10.50
CA MET A 129 -2.13 4.15 9.62
C MET A 129 -3.05 2.94 9.68
N LEU A 130 -2.51 1.72 9.66
CA LEU A 130 -3.31 0.52 9.84
C LEU A 130 -4.02 0.52 11.20
N TRP A 131 -3.33 0.92 12.25
CA TRP A 131 -3.90 1.04 13.59
C TRP A 131 -5.03 2.08 13.67
N LEU A 132 -4.86 3.24 13.04
CA LEU A 132 -5.90 4.27 12.95
C LEU A 132 -7.15 3.75 12.22
N ILE A 133 -6.97 2.97 11.16
CA ILE A 133 -8.07 2.39 10.37
C ILE A 133 -8.78 1.25 11.14
N HIS A 134 -8.02 0.36 11.80
CA HIS A 134 -8.55 -0.82 12.51
C HIS A 134 -8.85 -0.59 13.99
N ARG A 135 -9.09 0.66 14.41
CA ARG A 135 -9.35 1.05 15.81
C ARG A 135 -10.58 0.37 16.46
N GLN A 136 -11.39 -0.39 15.71
CA GLN A 136 -12.45 -1.25 16.24
C GLN A 136 -11.91 -2.59 16.75
N ARG A 137 -11.32 -2.58 17.95
CA ARG A 137 -11.01 -3.79 18.74
C ARG A 137 -12.25 -4.46 19.35
N SER A 138 -13.47 -3.99 19.07
CA SER A 138 -14.72 -4.52 19.63
C SER A 138 -15.28 -5.75 18.91
N ALA A 139 -14.73 -6.12 17.76
CA ALA A 139 -15.03 -7.39 17.08
C ALA A 139 -13.92 -8.43 17.33
N PHE A 140 -13.17 -8.28 18.42
CA PHE A 140 -12.36 -9.38 18.93
C PHE A 140 -13.36 -10.43 19.41
N TYR A 141 -13.56 -11.45 18.57
CA TYR A 141 -14.35 -12.64 18.80
C TYR A 141 -13.83 -13.42 20.02
N PHE A 142 -14.05 -12.87 21.21
CA PHE A 142 -14.24 -13.64 22.43
C PHE A 142 -15.74 -13.88 22.59
N THR A 143 -16.36 -14.55 21.61
CA THR A 143 -17.34 -15.55 22.01
C THR A 143 -16.55 -16.59 22.79
N GLN A 144 -16.46 -16.39 24.11
CA GLN A 144 -16.12 -17.47 25.05
C GLN A 144 -16.93 -18.67 24.61
N GLY A 145 -16.25 -19.81 24.38
CA GLY A 145 -16.91 -21.04 23.98
C GLY A 145 -18.14 -21.26 24.86
N GLN A 146 -19.32 -21.34 24.22
CA GLN A 146 -20.51 -21.86 24.87
C GLN A 146 -20.20 -23.30 25.26
N LEU A 147 -19.76 -23.48 26.51
CA LEU A 147 -19.57 -24.78 27.16
C LEU A 147 -20.91 -25.43 27.54
N ASP A 148 -22.03 -24.78 27.21
CA ASP A 148 -23.40 -25.23 27.48
C ASP A 148 -24.05 -25.86 26.24
N ALA A 149 -23.25 -26.50 25.37
CA ALA A 149 -23.80 -27.41 24.38
C ALA A 149 -24.26 -28.67 25.12
N PRO A 150 -25.57 -28.96 25.19
CA PRO A 150 -26.04 -30.22 25.78
C PRO A 150 -25.50 -31.38 24.94
N LEU A 151 -24.77 -32.28 25.61
CA LEU A 151 -24.42 -33.60 25.08
C LEU A 151 -25.69 -34.48 25.03
#